data_AF-S4YGU3-F1
#
_entry.id   AF-S4YGU3-F1
#
_cell.length_a   1.000
_cell.length_b   1.000
_cell.length_c   1.000
_cell.angle_alpha   90.00
_cell.angle_beta   90.00
_cell.angle_gamma   90.00
#
_symmetry.space_group_name_H-M   'P 1'
#
loop_
_entity.id
_entity.type
_entity.pdbx_description
1 polymer ?
#
loop_
_entity_poly.entity_id
_entity_poly.type
_entity_poly.pdbx_seq_one_letter_code
_entity_poly.pdbx_strand_id
1 'polypeptide(L)'
;MTFPFSWWRRLAQDGASFGVLTRIFVESVERFYETRAARRGACGAVKSGAVTDVQRTSGDMRLNPHLHVVFLDGAYHEDGTELVWNELGDLRTGEVGQVLEHAVGRMLRTLRRHGHLEIEHDVEEDDEPEAVLCASAVSGREPRHTSSPRNGSAGSRRLLRARSRTTSRCALRSMASPCTQRRAPVRTI
;
A
#
# COMPACT_ATOMS: atom_id res chain seq x y z
N MET A 1 8.69 -6.16 5.01
CA MET A 1 8.01 -5.48 3.88
C MET A 1 7.39 -4.19 4.37
N THR A 2 7.71 -3.05 3.77
CA THR A 2 7.04 -1.77 4.05
C THR A 2 5.88 -1.56 3.08
N PHE A 3 4.73 -1.12 3.59
CA PHE A 3 3.58 -0.84 2.72
C PHE A 3 3.76 0.46 1.94
N PRO A 4 3.07 0.63 0.79
CA PRO A 4 3.03 1.91 0.09
C PRO A 4 2.58 3.06 1.00
N PHE A 5 3.23 4.21 0.87
CA PHE A 5 2.97 5.41 1.69
C PHE A 5 1.48 5.80 1.73
N SER A 6 0.81 5.72 0.58
CA SER A 6 -0.60 6.05 0.45
C SER A 6 -1.54 5.16 1.27
N TRP A 7 -1.07 4.03 1.80
CA TRP A 7 -1.88 3.12 2.61
C TRP A 7 -1.65 3.33 4.11
N TRP A 8 -0.63 4.09 4.50
CA TRP A 8 -0.16 4.13 5.89
C TRP A 8 -1.23 4.56 6.88
N ARG A 9 -1.93 5.68 6.60
CA ARG A 9 -3.03 6.19 7.43
C ARG A 9 -4.08 5.11 7.69
N ARG A 10 -4.55 4.46 6.63
CA ARG A 10 -5.59 3.43 6.72
C ARG A 10 -5.12 2.20 7.51
N LEU A 11 -3.91 1.70 7.24
CA LEU A 11 -3.38 0.51 7.92
C LEU A 11 -3.06 0.75 9.39
N ALA A 12 -2.84 2.01 9.79
CA ALA A 12 -2.68 2.38 11.19
C ALA A 12 -3.99 2.28 11.97
N GLN A 13 -5.08 2.73 11.36
CA GLN A 13 -6.40 2.84 11.99
C GLN A 13 -7.21 1.55 11.90
N ASP A 14 -7.09 0.82 10.78
CA ASP A 14 -7.86 -0.39 10.50
C ASP A 14 -7.00 -1.65 10.60
N GLY A 15 -7.03 -2.26 11.79
CA GLY A 15 -6.34 -3.52 12.06
C GLY A 15 -6.87 -4.70 11.24
N ALA A 16 -8.13 -4.69 10.81
CA ALA A 16 -8.70 -5.76 10.00
C ALA A 16 -8.13 -5.72 8.58
N SER A 17 -8.10 -4.53 7.96
CA SER A 17 -7.43 -4.34 6.67
C SER A 17 -5.96 -4.75 6.76
N PHE A 18 -5.25 -4.34 7.80
CA PHE A 18 -3.85 -4.70 7.98
C PHE A 18 -3.69 -6.23 8.14
N GLY A 19 -4.54 -6.89 8.92
CA GLY A 19 -4.54 -8.36 9.03
C GLY A 19 -4.75 -9.06 7.69
N VAL A 20 -5.69 -8.59 6.86
CA VAL A 20 -5.93 -9.15 5.52
C VAL A 20 -4.72 -8.98 4.61
N LEU A 21 -4.10 -7.79 4.58
CA LEU A 21 -2.93 -7.57 3.72
C LEU A 21 -1.73 -8.40 4.19
N THR A 22 -1.52 -8.48 5.50
CA THR A 22 -0.47 -9.32 6.11
C THR A 22 -0.63 -10.78 5.71
N ARG A 23 -1.86 -11.32 5.82
CA ARG A 23 -2.17 -12.68 5.38
C ARG A 23 -1.89 -12.88 3.90
N ILE A 24 -2.27 -11.93 3.04
CA ILE A 24 -1.98 -12.01 1.59
C ILE A 24 -0.47 -12.07 1.34
N PHE A 25 0.33 -11.28 2.04
CA PHE A 25 1.79 -11.30 1.91
C PHE A 25 2.36 -12.66 2.29
N VAL A 26 2.03 -13.14 3.50
CA VAL A 26 2.54 -14.41 4.04
C VAL A 26 2.15 -15.58 3.15
N GLU A 27 0.87 -15.70 2.79
CA GLU A 27 0.39 -16.76 1.89
C GLU A 27 1.04 -16.72 0.50
N SER A 28 1.45 -15.53 0.02
CA SER A 28 2.11 -15.42 -1.29
C SER A 28 3.53 -15.97 -1.25
N VAL A 29 4.26 -15.77 -0.14
CA VAL A 29 5.60 -16.32 0.05
C VAL A 29 5.54 -17.81 0.38
N GLU A 30 4.62 -18.23 1.25
CA GLU A 30 4.42 -19.67 1.55
C GLU A 30 4.07 -20.45 0.29
N ARG A 31 3.16 -19.93 -0.54
CA ARG A 31 2.81 -20.56 -1.82
C ARG A 31 3.97 -20.65 -2.79
N PHE A 32 4.93 -19.73 -2.73
CA PHE A 32 6.16 -19.82 -3.51
C PHE A 32 6.97 -21.06 -3.07
N TYR A 33 7.18 -21.24 -1.77
CA TYR A 33 7.89 -22.43 -1.25
C TYR A 33 7.11 -23.72 -1.51
N GLU A 34 5.80 -23.74 -1.32
CA GLU A 34 4.94 -24.90 -1.63
C GLU A 34 5.07 -25.31 -3.10
N THR A 35 5.00 -24.34 -4.02
CA THR A 35 5.15 -24.58 -5.47
C THR A 35 6.56 -25.07 -5.82
N ARG A 36 7.58 -24.52 -5.16
CA ARG A 36 8.99 -24.92 -5.36
C ARG A 36 9.23 -26.34 -4.84
N ALA A 37 8.64 -26.73 -3.71
CA ALA A 37 8.70 -28.09 -3.18
C ALA A 37 8.05 -29.10 -4.15
N ALA A 38 6.85 -28.77 -4.64
CA ALA A 38 6.13 -29.62 -5.59
C ALA A 38 6.94 -29.85 -6.88
N ARG A 39 7.63 -28.81 -7.38
CA ARG A 39 8.55 -28.94 -8.53
C ARG A 39 9.77 -29.82 -8.28
N ARG A 40 10.15 -30.03 -7.01
CA ARG A 40 11.21 -30.96 -6.60
C ARG A 40 10.69 -32.36 -6.27
N GLY A 41 9.40 -32.62 -6.48
CA GLY A 41 8.80 -33.94 -6.29
C GLY A 41 8.08 -34.14 -4.96
N ALA A 42 7.87 -33.09 -4.17
CA ALA A 42 7.00 -33.18 -2.99
C ALA A 42 5.56 -33.52 -3.45
N CYS A 43 5.05 -34.64 -2.97
CA CYS A 43 3.70 -35.14 -3.26
C CYS A 43 2.73 -34.78 -2.13
N GLY A 44 1.42 -34.86 -2.39
CA GLY A 44 0.39 -34.62 -1.38
C GLY A 44 0.25 -33.15 -0.96
N ALA A 45 -0.27 -32.92 0.25
CA ALA A 45 -0.42 -31.56 0.79
C ALA A 45 0.95 -31.02 1.20
N VAL A 46 1.32 -29.85 0.66
CA VAL A 46 2.57 -29.16 0.98
C VAL A 46 2.26 -27.89 1.78
N LYS A 47 3.02 -27.65 2.85
CA LYS A 47 2.88 -26.48 3.73
C LYS A 47 4.23 -25.90 4.12
N SER A 48 4.40 -24.60 3.94
CA SER A 48 5.50 -23.84 4.55
C SER A 48 5.00 -23.11 5.81
N GLY A 49 5.83 -22.27 6.42
CA GLY A 49 5.45 -21.51 7.60
C GLY A 49 6.25 -20.22 7.75
N ALA A 50 5.70 -19.31 8.56
CA ALA A 50 6.32 -18.03 8.86
C ALA A 50 5.99 -17.53 10.27
N VAL A 51 6.92 -16.77 10.85
CA VAL A 51 6.68 -15.93 12.03
C VAL A 51 6.62 -14.48 11.56
N THR A 52 5.50 -13.81 11.84
CA THR A 52 5.24 -12.43 11.41
C THR A 52 5.15 -11.53 12.63
N ASP A 53 5.99 -10.50 12.65
CA ASP A 53 5.88 -9.35 13.53
C ASP A 53 5.35 -8.12 12.77
N VAL A 54 4.44 -7.41 13.42
CA VAL A 54 3.71 -6.28 12.84
C VAL A 54 4.15 -5.01 13.53
N GLN A 55 4.88 -4.16 12.80
CA GLN A 55 5.37 -2.89 13.31
C GLN A 55 4.66 -1.72 12.62
N ARG A 56 4.15 -0.78 13.41
CA ARG A 56 3.41 0.40 12.89
C ARG A 56 4.21 1.69 12.89
N THR A 57 5.31 1.73 13.62
CA THR A 57 6.09 2.95 13.84
C THR A 57 7.55 2.75 13.46
N SER A 58 8.18 3.80 12.94
CA SER A 58 9.63 3.86 12.77
C SER A 58 10.34 4.23 14.08
N GLY A 59 11.67 4.12 14.10
CA GLY A 59 12.49 4.45 15.27
C GLY A 59 12.40 5.91 15.73
N ASP A 60 11.97 6.82 14.85
CA ASP A 60 11.67 8.23 15.14
C ASP A 60 10.18 8.48 15.42
N MET A 61 9.42 7.43 15.75
CA MET A 61 7.99 7.45 16.11
C MET A 61 7.03 7.93 15.02
N ARG A 62 7.47 8.04 13.76
CA ARG A 62 6.55 8.28 12.64
C ARG A 62 5.71 7.06 12.35
N LEU A 63 4.53 7.29 11.79
CA LEU A 63 3.70 6.21 11.28
C LEU A 63 4.37 5.60 10.06
N ASN A 64 4.72 4.32 10.17
CA ASN A 64 5.40 3.55 9.14
C ASN A 64 4.99 2.07 9.30
N PRO A 65 3.81 1.65 8.83
CA PRO A 65 3.42 0.25 8.88
C PRO A 65 4.31 -0.61 8.00
N HIS A 66 4.91 -1.62 8.61
CA HIS A 66 5.75 -2.62 7.96
C HIS A 66 5.70 -3.96 8.70
N LEU A 67 6.10 -5.00 7.99
CA LEU A 67 6.17 -6.37 8.48
C LEU A 67 7.62 -6.82 8.60
N HIS A 68 7.96 -7.41 9.74
CA HIS A 68 9.13 -8.26 9.90
C HIS A 68 8.67 -9.71 9.83
N VAL A 69 9.11 -10.46 8.83
CA VAL A 69 8.66 -11.83 8.64
C VAL A 69 9.84 -12.75 8.45
N VAL A 70 9.88 -13.81 9.25
CA VAL A 70 10.84 -14.90 9.15
C VAL A 70 10.12 -16.08 8.54
N PHE A 71 10.51 -16.47 7.33
CA PHE A 71 9.98 -17.63 6.62
C PHE A 71 10.88 -18.84 6.83
N LEU A 72 10.30 -20.04 6.80
CA LEU A 72 11.08 -21.27 6.72
C LEU A 72 11.62 -21.43 5.29
N ASP A 73 12.90 -21.77 5.13
CA ASP A 73 13.54 -21.99 3.82
C ASP A 73 13.23 -23.38 3.23
N GLY A 74 11.95 -23.74 3.27
CA GLY A 74 11.46 -25.05 2.86
C GLY A 74 9.98 -25.23 3.14
N ALA A 75 9.53 -26.47 2.97
CA ALA A 75 8.16 -26.86 3.21
C ALA A 75 8.07 -28.31 3.69
N TYR A 76 7.10 -28.58 4.54
CA TYR A 76 6.65 -29.91 4.88
C TYR A 76 5.72 -30.46 3.81
N HIS A 77 5.74 -31.77 3.61
CA HIS A 77 4.76 -32.48 2.80
C HIS A 77 4.38 -33.81 3.44
N GLU A 78 3.19 -34.31 3.09
CA GLU A 78 2.71 -35.62 3.53
C GLU A 78 3.30 -36.73 2.64
N ASP A 79 3.89 -37.73 3.28
CA ASP A 79 4.31 -38.99 2.66
C ASP A 79 3.68 -40.16 3.42
N GLY A 80 2.57 -40.67 2.89
CA GLY A 80 1.74 -41.67 3.58
C GLY A 80 1.16 -41.11 4.89
N THR A 81 1.66 -41.58 6.02
CA THR A 81 1.27 -41.13 7.37
C THR A 81 2.30 -40.21 8.02
N GLU A 82 3.41 -39.92 7.33
CA GLU A 82 4.51 -39.11 7.86
C GLU A 82 4.51 -37.71 7.27
N LEU A 83 5.08 -36.76 8.02
CA LEU A 83 5.33 -35.40 7.57
C LEU A 83 6.82 -35.21 7.34
N VAL A 84 7.22 -35.00 6.08
CA VAL A 84 8.62 -34.93 5.67
C VAL A 84 9.00 -33.50 5.32
N TRP A 85 10.12 -33.01 5.87
CA TRP A 85 10.69 -31.69 5.59
C TRP A 85 11.49 -31.68 4.29
N ASN A 86 11.19 -30.73 3.40
CA ASN A 86 12.01 -30.43 2.22
C ASN A 86 12.69 -29.08 2.37
N GLU A 87 14.02 -29.08 2.45
CA GLU A 87 14.82 -27.87 2.38
C GLU A 87 14.93 -27.36 0.93
N LEU A 88 14.61 -26.09 0.71
CA LEU A 88 14.52 -25.49 -0.63
C LEU A 88 15.56 -24.39 -0.88
N GLY A 89 16.21 -23.91 0.18
CA GLY A 89 17.12 -22.77 0.17
C GLY A 89 16.37 -21.44 0.10
N ASP A 90 17.11 -20.36 0.32
CA ASP A 90 16.61 -18.99 0.39
C ASP A 90 16.06 -18.46 -0.95
N LEU A 91 15.22 -17.42 -0.87
CA LEU A 91 14.73 -16.69 -2.04
C LEU A 91 15.86 -15.86 -2.66
N ARG A 92 16.10 -16.06 -3.95
CA ARG A 92 17.02 -15.20 -4.72
C ARG A 92 16.38 -13.84 -4.99
N THR A 93 17.19 -12.80 -5.20
CA THR A 93 16.71 -11.42 -5.45
C THR A 93 15.65 -11.32 -6.55
N GLY A 94 15.82 -12.05 -7.66
CA GLY A 94 14.83 -12.07 -8.74
C GLY A 94 13.50 -12.74 -8.35
N GLU A 95 13.56 -13.77 -7.50
CA GLU A 95 12.39 -14.45 -6.96
C GLU A 95 11.65 -13.56 -5.95
N VAL A 96 12.40 -12.82 -5.11
CA VAL A 96 11.83 -11.81 -4.20
C VAL A 96 11.00 -10.79 -4.97
N GLY A 97 11.52 -10.25 -6.07
CA GLY A 97 10.80 -9.29 -6.91
C GLY A 97 9.47 -9.85 -7.44
N GLN A 98 9.49 -11.08 -7.95
CA GLN A 98 8.29 -11.74 -8.50
C GLN A 98 7.23 -12.01 -7.41
N VAL A 99 7.65 -12.52 -6.25
CA VAL A 99 6.74 -12.79 -5.13
C VAL A 99 6.14 -11.48 -4.61
N LEU A 100 6.95 -10.43 -4.49
CA LEU A 100 6.49 -9.12 -4.04
C LEU A 100 5.50 -8.49 -5.01
N GLU A 101 5.79 -8.51 -6.31
CA GLU A 101 4.87 -8.02 -7.34
C GLU A 101 3.53 -8.76 -7.29
N HIS A 102 3.58 -10.10 -7.17
CA HIS A 102 2.39 -10.93 -7.04
C HIS A 102 1.58 -10.58 -5.78
N ALA A 103 2.24 -10.47 -4.63
CA ALA A 103 1.61 -10.15 -3.35
C ALA A 103 0.97 -8.76 -3.36
N VAL A 104 1.70 -7.73 -3.80
CA VAL A 104 1.19 -6.35 -3.91
C VAL A 104 0.02 -6.28 -4.89
N GLY A 105 0.10 -6.99 -6.02
CA GLY A 105 -1.01 -7.11 -6.97
C GLY A 105 -2.27 -7.72 -6.33
N ARG A 106 -2.12 -8.76 -5.50
CA ARG A 106 -3.23 -9.35 -4.73
C ARG A 106 -3.80 -8.37 -3.72
N MET A 107 -2.97 -7.67 -2.96
CA MET A 107 -3.39 -6.66 -1.99
C MET A 107 -4.21 -5.55 -2.65
N LEU A 108 -3.71 -4.98 -3.76
CA LEU A 108 -4.42 -3.96 -4.53
C LEU A 108 -5.81 -4.43 -4.98
N ARG A 109 -5.91 -5.66 -5.52
CA ARG A 109 -7.20 -6.23 -5.93
C ARG A 109 -8.15 -6.38 -4.74
N THR A 110 -7.64 -6.81 -3.58
CA THR A 110 -8.44 -6.94 -2.36
C THR A 110 -8.92 -5.58 -1.87
N LEU A 111 -8.05 -4.58 -1.76
CA LEU A 111 -8.44 -3.24 -1.34
C LEU A 111 -9.47 -2.60 -2.29
N ARG A 112 -9.33 -2.81 -3.62
CA ARG A 112 -10.31 -2.35 -4.64
C ARG A 112 -11.68 -2.96 -4.40
N ARG A 113 -11.72 -4.29 -4.18
CA ARG A 113 -12.99 -5.01 -3.97
C ARG A 113 -13.73 -4.57 -2.71
N HIS A 114 -13.01 -4.11 -1.69
CA HIS A 114 -13.59 -3.66 -0.43
C HIS A 114 -13.84 -2.12 -0.38
N GLY A 115 -13.63 -1.40 -1.49
CA GLY A 115 -13.83 0.06 -1.52
C GLY A 115 -12.78 0.87 -0.76
N HIS A 116 -11.69 0.25 -0.31
CA HIS A 116 -10.62 0.90 0.46
C HIS A 116 -9.56 1.60 -0.42
N LEU A 117 -9.77 1.62 -1.74
CA LEU A 117 -8.91 2.31 -2.70
C LEU A 117 -9.49 3.66 -3.16
N GLU A 118 -10.29 4.32 -2.33
CA GLU A 118 -10.25 5.78 -2.27
C GLU A 118 -8.91 6.16 -1.60
N ILE A 119 -7.82 5.92 -2.34
CA ILE A 119 -6.54 6.53 -2.02
C ILE A 119 -6.78 8.01 -2.30
N GLU A 120 -7.10 8.77 -1.27
CA GLU A 120 -7.23 10.23 -1.32
C GLU A 120 -6.00 10.81 -2.04
N HIS A 121 -6.20 11.21 -3.31
CA HIS A 121 -5.69 12.50 -3.73
C HIS A 121 -6.59 13.54 -3.06
N ASP A 122 -5.94 14.56 -2.52
CA ASP A 122 -6.51 15.65 -1.73
C ASP A 122 -6.88 15.23 -0.31
N VAL A 123 -5.88 15.38 0.58
CA VAL A 123 -6.12 15.71 1.98
C VAL A 123 -6.92 17.01 1.93
N GLU A 124 -8.24 16.96 2.02
CA GLU A 124 -8.94 18.12 2.56
C GLU A 124 -8.28 18.36 3.92
N GLU A 125 -7.73 19.56 4.13
CA GLU A 125 -7.22 19.98 5.44
C GLU A 125 -8.43 19.96 6.38
N ASP A 126 -8.69 18.79 6.95
CA ASP A 126 -9.66 18.63 8.00
C ASP A 126 -9.05 19.29 9.23
N ASP A 127 -9.63 20.45 9.59
CA ASP A 127 -9.22 21.25 10.75
C ASP A 127 -9.50 20.52 12.08
N GLU A 128 -10.05 19.31 12.05
CA GLU A 128 -10.20 18.48 13.23
C GLU A 128 -8.82 18.15 13.83
N PRO A 129 -8.61 18.41 15.15
CA PRO A 129 -7.30 18.24 15.79
C PRO A 129 -6.68 16.85 15.62
N GLU A 130 -7.52 15.81 15.55
CA GLU A 130 -7.09 14.43 15.34
C GLU A 130 -6.55 14.19 13.92
N ALA A 131 -7.15 14.80 12.90
CA ALA A 131 -6.69 14.71 11.52
C ALA A 131 -5.32 15.37 11.35
N VAL A 132 -5.09 16.53 11.97
CA VAL A 132 -3.80 17.23 11.98
C VAL A 132 -2.71 16.39 12.67
N LEU A 133 -3.04 15.74 13.80
CA LEU A 133 -2.13 14.81 14.48
C LEU A 133 -1.81 13.58 13.63
N CYS A 134 -2.79 13.00 12.95
CA CYS A 134 -2.59 11.87 12.04
C CYS A 134 -1.68 12.24 10.85
N ALA A 135 -1.92 13.40 10.22
CA ALA A 135 -1.08 13.90 9.14
C ALA A 135 0.36 14.18 9.61
N SER A 136 0.52 14.66 10.83
CA SER A 136 1.81 14.87 11.49
C SER A 136 2.54 13.56 11.75
N ALA A 137 1.83 12.52 12.21
CA ALA A 137 2.39 11.19 12.40
C ALA A 137 2.84 10.54 11.08
N VAL A 138 2.08 10.71 9.99
CA VAL A 138 2.44 10.21 8.64
C VAL A 138 3.65 10.96 8.06
N SER A 139 3.67 12.28 8.18
CA SER A 139 4.70 13.14 7.57
C SER A 139 5.96 13.30 8.43
N GLY A 140 5.84 13.04 9.73
CA GLY A 140 6.86 13.32 10.75
C GLY A 140 7.13 14.81 10.95
N ARG A 141 6.16 15.67 10.63
CA ARG A 141 6.20 17.11 10.91
C ARG A 141 5.45 17.38 12.20
N GLU A 142 5.86 18.40 12.95
CA GLU A 142 5.10 18.83 14.11
C GLU A 142 3.72 19.36 13.66
N PRO A 143 2.63 19.03 14.38
CA PRO A 143 1.33 19.64 14.17
C PRO A 143 1.48 21.15 14.25
N ARG A 144 0.94 21.89 13.27
CA ARG A 144 0.85 23.34 13.40
C ARG A 144 -0.16 23.64 14.50
N HIS A 145 0.31 23.79 15.73
CA HIS A 145 -0.52 24.36 16.78
C HIS A 145 -0.90 25.78 16.35
N THR A 146 -2.20 26.06 16.28
CA THR A 146 -2.68 27.43 16.37
C THR A 146 -2.34 27.90 17.78
N SER A 147 -1.14 28.45 17.96
CA SER A 147 -0.77 29.10 19.21
C SER A 147 -1.85 30.11 19.54
N SER A 148 -2.43 30.03 20.75
CA SER A 148 -3.26 31.07 21.33
C SER A 148 -2.65 32.45 21.05
N PRO A 149 -3.47 33.51 20.88
CA PRO A 149 -2.97 34.82 20.46
C PRO A 149 -1.85 35.24 21.40
N ARG A 150 -0.63 35.36 20.85
CA ARG A 150 0.50 35.98 21.53
C ARG A 150 0.08 37.41 21.88
N ASN A 151 -0.37 37.61 23.13
CA ASN A 151 -0.37 38.92 23.74
C ASN A 151 1.09 39.38 23.82
N GLY A 152 1.50 40.28 22.94
CA GLY A 152 2.87 40.77 22.95
C GLY A 152 3.28 41.62 21.74
N SER A 153 2.88 42.89 21.78
CA SER A 153 3.44 44.04 21.06
C SER A 153 3.14 44.19 19.56
N ALA A 154 2.51 45.33 19.26
CA ALA A 154 2.27 45.87 17.94
C ALA A 154 3.60 46.13 17.21
N GLY A 155 3.82 45.43 16.10
CA GLY A 155 4.90 45.68 15.14
C GLY A 155 4.33 45.86 13.74
N SER A 156 3.94 47.09 13.43
CA SER A 156 3.68 47.71 12.11
C SER A 156 3.48 46.78 10.90
N ARG A 157 2.21 46.62 10.47
CA ARG A 157 1.85 46.12 9.13
C ARG A 157 2.43 47.04 8.05
N ARG A 158 3.31 46.52 7.19
CA ARG A 158 3.57 47.13 5.89
C ARG A 158 2.83 46.33 4.82
N LEU A 159 1.63 46.80 4.50
CA LEU A 159 0.85 46.37 3.34
C LEU A 159 1.62 46.73 2.06
N LEU A 160 2.29 45.76 1.45
CA LEU A 160 2.71 45.87 0.05
C LEU A 160 1.55 45.43 -0.84
N ARG A 161 0.80 46.44 -1.26
CA ARG A 161 -0.29 46.38 -2.25
C ARG A 161 0.31 46.05 -3.62
N ALA A 162 0.31 44.78 -4.01
CA ALA A 162 0.58 44.38 -5.39
C ALA A 162 -0.73 44.40 -6.19
N ARG A 163 -0.75 45.23 -7.23
CA ARG A 163 -1.89 45.57 -8.08
C ARG A 163 -2.34 44.36 -8.92
N SER A 164 -3.65 44.22 -9.02
CA SER A 164 -4.37 43.39 -9.97
C SER A 164 -4.08 43.79 -11.42
N ARG A 165 -3.83 42.79 -12.29
CA ARG A 165 -4.06 42.89 -13.73
C ARG A 165 -4.97 41.73 -14.14
N THR A 166 -6.21 42.11 -14.46
CA THR A 166 -7.24 41.31 -15.11
C THR A 166 -6.87 41.03 -16.57
N THR A 167 -7.01 39.78 -17.00
CA THR A 167 -7.53 39.26 -18.30
C THR A 167 -7.17 37.77 -18.31
N SER A 168 -8.01 36.80 -18.64
CA SER A 168 -9.08 36.80 -19.63
C SER A 168 -10.03 35.63 -19.35
N ARG A 169 -11.28 35.81 -19.78
CA ARG A 169 -12.35 34.80 -19.77
C ARG A 169 -11.91 33.57 -20.57
N CYS A 170 -12.08 32.37 -20.01
CA CYS A 170 -12.14 31.15 -20.81
C CYS A 170 -13.56 30.61 -20.74
N ALA A 171 -14.17 30.56 -21.92
CA ALA A 171 -15.56 30.20 -22.14
C ALA A 171 -15.77 28.69 -22.04
N LEU A 172 -16.96 28.33 -21.58
CA LEU A 172 -17.62 27.06 -21.84
C LEU A 172 -17.48 26.64 -23.32
N ARG A 173 -17.03 25.41 -23.56
CA ARG A 173 -17.61 24.54 -24.59
C ARG A 173 -17.20 23.08 -24.38
N SER A 174 -18.20 22.28 -24.06
CA SER A 174 -18.24 20.84 -24.21
C SER A 174 -18.54 20.47 -25.67
N MET A 175 -18.18 19.22 -26.01
CA MET A 175 -18.73 18.33 -27.04
C MET A 175 -17.87 18.03 -28.28
N ALA A 176 -17.72 16.71 -28.45
CA ALA A 176 -17.46 15.92 -29.67
C ALA A 176 -16.00 15.66 -30.08
N SER A 177 -15.56 14.42 -29.82
CA SER A 177 -14.56 13.74 -30.66
C SER A 177 -15.18 12.46 -31.23
N PRO A 178 -15.00 12.20 -32.54
CA PRO A 178 -15.75 11.16 -33.24
C PRO A 178 -15.15 9.77 -33.09
N CYS A 179 -16.08 8.82 -33.05
CA CYS A 179 -15.92 7.40 -33.35
C CYS A 179 -15.17 7.17 -34.67
N THR A 180 -14.09 6.41 -34.65
CA THR A 180 -13.59 5.68 -35.83
C THR A 180 -13.58 4.19 -35.54
N GLN A 181 -14.59 3.51 -36.07
CA GLN A 181 -14.67 2.07 -36.24
C GLN A 181 -13.50 1.57 -37.10
N ARG A 182 -12.72 0.62 -36.58
CA ARG A 182 -11.93 -0.30 -37.41
C ARG A 182 -12.79 -1.51 -37.75
N ARG A 183 -13.10 -1.66 -39.04
CA ARG A 183 -13.67 -2.89 -39.62
C ARG A 183 -12.60 -3.99 -39.64
N ALA A 184 -12.97 -5.20 -39.22
CA ALA A 184 -12.24 -6.42 -39.50
C ALA A 184 -12.81 -7.08 -40.79
N PRO A 185 -11.98 -7.75 -41.62
CA PRO A 185 -12.47 -8.47 -42.79
C PRO A 185 -13.06 -9.83 -42.42
N VAL A 186 -14.21 -10.13 -43.04
CA VAL A 186 -14.88 -11.43 -43.07
C VAL A 186 -14.05 -12.43 -43.87
N ARG A 187 -13.83 -13.62 -43.33
CA ARG A 187 -13.34 -14.80 -44.06
C ARG A 187 -14.51 -15.77 -44.27
N THR A 188 -14.75 -16.08 -45.53
CA THR A 188 -15.72 -17.05 -46.06
C THR A 188 -15.29 -18.49 -45.76
N ILE A 189 -16.24 -19.31 -45.30
CA ILE A 189 -16.59 -20.64 -45.85
C ILE A 189 -18.11 -20.74 -45.78
#